data_AF-A0A6C0B254-F1
#
_entry.id   AF-A0A6C0B254-F1
#
_cell.length_a   1.000
_cell.length_b   1.000
_cell.length_c   1.000
_cell.angle_alpha   90.00
_cell.angle_beta   90.00
_cell.angle_gamma   90.00
#
_symmetry.space_group_name_H-M   'P 1'
#
loop_
_entity.id
_entity.type
_entity.pdbx_description
1 polymer ?
#
loop_
_entity_poly.entity_id
_entity_poly.type
_entity_poly.pdbx_seq_one_letter_code
_entity_poly.pdbx_strand_id
1 'polypeptide(L)'
;MEKEELIRLLKEWMICGVTFLYRWLTTDAEILGYILAVLHILVSATLMISTFLAHTVYPTWQFKLGCYICMVLVWFQHIFLNVCVFTVAELSLTLVPPSNIYLSYFYSKILGTSLSEAMTRLVMGETIAVSCFTLELLSILMNHIYSLYDIQL
;
A
#
# COMPACT_ATOMS: atom_id res chain seq x y z
N MET A 1 19.53 11.31 -5.44
CA MET A 1 19.42 9.91 -4.99
C MET A 1 18.85 9.11 -6.14
N GLU A 2 19.59 8.11 -6.58
CA GLU A 2 19.14 7.23 -7.67
C GLU A 2 18.00 6.31 -7.17
N LYS A 3 17.11 5.88 -8.08
CA LYS A 3 15.96 5.03 -7.73
C LYS A 3 16.36 3.77 -6.96
N GLU A 4 17.45 3.12 -7.36
CA GLU A 4 17.96 1.91 -6.72
C GLU A 4 18.48 2.18 -5.30
N GLU A 5 19.12 3.33 -5.09
CA GLU A 5 19.61 3.74 -3.77
C GLU A 5 18.45 3.98 -2.80
N LEU A 6 17.37 4.61 -3.26
CA LEU A 6 16.15 4.78 -2.49
C LEU A 6 15.50 3.43 -2.14
N ILE A 7 15.39 2.52 -3.10
CA ILE A 7 14.85 1.16 -2.85
C ILE A 7 15.70 0.43 -1.82
N ARG A 8 17.03 0.49 -1.92
CA ARG A 8 17.95 -0.11 -0.95
C ARG A 8 17.75 0.48 0.45
N LEU A 9 17.68 1.79 0.56
CA LEU A 9 17.47 2.48 1.85
C LEU A 9 16.13 2.08 2.48
N LEU A 10 15.04 2.08 1.72
CA LEU A 10 13.72 1.69 2.21
C LEU A 10 13.67 0.22 2.63
N LYS A 11 14.32 -0.66 1.86
CA LYS A 11 14.48 -2.08 2.18
C LYS A 11 15.23 -2.25 3.51
N GLU A 12 16.38 -1.60 3.68
CA GLU A 12 17.17 -1.69 4.91
C GLU A 12 16.41 -1.16 6.13
N TRP A 13 15.69 -0.06 5.97
CA TRP A 13 14.79 0.47 7.00
C TRP A 13 13.70 -0.55 7.39
N MET A 14 13.08 -1.19 6.41
CA MET A 14 12.05 -2.21 6.64
C MET A 14 12.61 -3.42 7.40
N ILE A 15 13.76 -3.94 6.97
CA ILE A 15 14.43 -5.08 7.62
C ILE A 15 14.85 -4.70 9.05
N CYS A 16 15.43 -3.52 9.24
CA CYS A 16 15.82 -3.03 10.56
C CYS A 16 14.60 -2.91 11.48
N GLY A 17 13.48 -2.35 10.98
CA GLY A 17 12.23 -2.21 11.71
C GLY A 17 11.66 -3.56 12.16
N VAL A 18 11.52 -4.53 11.24
CA VAL A 18 11.02 -5.86 11.58
C VAL A 18 11.98 -6.61 12.50
N THR A 19 13.29 -6.52 12.25
CA THR A 19 14.29 -7.11 13.14
C THR A 19 14.15 -6.54 14.53
N PHE A 20 14.06 -5.22 14.69
CA PHE A 20 13.89 -4.57 15.99
C PHE A 20 12.61 -5.04 16.72
N LEU A 21 11.48 -5.07 16.03
CA LEU A 21 10.19 -5.45 16.60
C LEU A 21 10.10 -6.93 16.98
N TYR A 22 10.75 -7.82 16.22
CA TYR A 22 10.62 -9.27 16.37
C TYR A 22 11.90 -9.97 16.85
N ARG A 23 12.95 -9.23 17.23
CA ARG A 23 14.22 -9.79 17.74
C ARG A 23 14.04 -10.70 18.94
N TRP A 24 13.02 -10.43 19.76
CA TRP A 24 12.69 -11.24 20.93
C TRP A 24 12.08 -12.59 20.57
N LEU A 25 11.52 -12.73 19.36
CA LEU A 25 10.92 -13.95 18.85
C LEU A 25 11.93 -14.78 18.04
N THR A 26 12.71 -14.14 17.17
CA THR A 26 13.68 -14.81 16.30
C THR A 26 14.80 -13.87 15.86
N THR A 27 15.96 -14.44 15.54
CA THR A 27 17.06 -13.78 14.82
C THR A 27 17.35 -14.44 13.47
N ASP A 28 16.58 -15.47 13.11
CA ASP A 28 16.70 -16.16 11.83
C ASP A 28 16.14 -15.28 10.71
N ALA A 29 16.96 -15.02 9.69
CA ALA A 29 16.61 -14.17 8.56
C ALA A 29 15.42 -14.73 7.77
N GLU A 30 15.34 -16.05 7.59
CA GLU A 30 14.26 -16.68 6.83
C GLU A 30 12.92 -16.51 7.56
N ILE A 31 12.92 -16.71 8.89
CA ILE A 31 11.72 -16.50 9.71
C ILE A 31 11.29 -15.02 9.68
N LEU A 32 12.24 -14.07 9.76
CA LEU A 32 11.93 -12.64 9.62
C LEU A 32 11.32 -12.31 8.24
N GLY A 33 11.78 -12.98 7.19
CA GLY A 33 11.20 -12.89 5.85
C GLY A 33 9.74 -13.36 5.79
N TYR A 34 9.40 -14.48 6.44
CA TYR A 34 8.00 -14.92 6.55
C TYR A 34 7.14 -13.98 7.39
N ILE A 35 7.69 -13.38 8.45
CA ILE A 35 7.00 -12.35 9.23
C ILE A 35 6.67 -11.14 8.32
N LEU A 36 7.62 -10.71 7.49
CA LEU A 36 7.39 -9.65 6.51
C LEU A 36 6.29 -10.00 5.50
N ALA A 37 6.25 -11.23 5.01
CA ALA A 37 5.19 -11.70 4.12
C ALA A 37 3.80 -11.58 4.76
N VAL A 38 3.66 -12.03 6.02
CA VAL A 38 2.40 -11.93 6.77
C VAL A 38 2.04 -10.46 7.03
N LEU A 39 3.01 -9.63 7.41
CA LEU A 39 2.81 -8.19 7.62
C LEU A 39 2.33 -7.50 6.33
N HIS A 40 2.90 -7.85 5.18
CA HIS A 40 2.51 -7.29 3.89
C HIS A 40 1.04 -7.60 3.57
N ILE A 41 0.62 -8.85 3.76
CA ILE A 41 -0.78 -9.27 3.56
C ILE A 41 -1.71 -8.53 4.55
N LEU A 42 -1.31 -8.44 5.82
CA LEU A 42 -2.11 -7.79 6.86
C LEU A 42 -2.29 -6.30 6.58
N VAL A 43 -1.22 -5.59 6.20
CA VAL A 43 -1.27 -4.18 5.82
C VAL A 43 -2.17 -3.98 4.61
N SER A 44 -2.03 -4.81 3.58
CA SER A 44 -2.86 -4.75 2.37
C SER A 44 -4.35 -4.94 2.68
N ALA A 45 -4.69 -5.95 3.47
CA ALA A 45 -6.06 -6.21 3.89
C ALA A 45 -6.63 -5.07 4.75
N THR A 46 -5.83 -4.55 5.68
CA THR A 46 -6.23 -3.43 6.55
C THR A 46 -6.50 -2.16 5.76
N LEU A 47 -5.67 -1.84 4.76
CA LEU A 47 -5.88 -0.69 3.89
C LEU A 47 -7.16 -0.83 3.05
N MET A 48 -7.41 -2.01 2.51
CA MET A 48 -8.65 -2.28 1.76
C MET A 48 -9.90 -2.10 2.62
N ILE A 49 -9.91 -2.67 3.84
CA ILE A 49 -11.02 -2.51 4.80
C ILE A 49 -11.17 -1.05 5.21
N SER A 50 -10.07 -0.36 5.51
CA SER A 50 -10.10 1.04 5.94
C SER A 50 -10.65 1.96 4.85
N THR A 51 -10.32 1.68 3.59
CA THR A 51 -10.86 2.41 2.42
C THR A 51 -12.37 2.20 2.31
N PHE A 52 -12.85 0.96 2.46
CA PHE A 52 -14.28 0.68 2.47
C PHE A 52 -15.01 1.41 3.62
N LEU A 53 -14.46 1.33 4.84
CA LEU A 53 -15.02 2.00 6.03
C LEU A 53 -15.05 3.52 5.89
N ALA A 54 -14.03 4.11 5.25
CA ALA A 54 -13.93 5.55 5.04
C ALA A 54 -15.06 6.10 4.16
N HIS A 55 -15.61 5.28 3.25
CA HIS A 55 -16.73 5.67 2.38
C HIS A 55 -18.12 5.28 2.93
N THR A 56 -18.20 4.34 3.88
CA THR A 56 -19.48 3.74 4.29
C THR A 56 -19.87 4.03 5.74
N VAL A 57 -19.00 3.72 6.71
CA VAL A 57 -19.35 3.69 8.13
C VAL A 57 -18.83 4.90 8.90
N TYR A 58 -17.60 5.36 8.61
CA TYR A 58 -16.95 6.44 9.33
C TYR A 58 -16.45 7.55 8.40
N PRO A 59 -17.35 8.33 7.78
CA PRO A 59 -16.99 9.30 6.74
C PRO A 59 -16.39 10.60 7.28
N THR A 60 -15.67 10.56 8.41
CA THR A 60 -14.97 11.73 8.95
C THR A 60 -13.83 12.13 8.02
N TRP A 61 -13.66 13.43 7.78
CA TRP A 61 -12.65 13.92 6.84
C TRP A 61 -11.23 13.56 7.29
N GLN A 62 -10.97 13.48 8.59
CA GLN A 62 -9.68 13.09 9.16
C GLN A 62 -9.34 11.63 8.84
N PHE A 63 -10.31 10.72 9.01
CA PHE A 63 -10.10 9.32 8.69
C PHE A 63 -9.91 9.11 7.18
N LYS A 64 -10.72 9.78 6.35
CA LYS A 64 -10.54 9.79 4.88
C LYS A 64 -9.15 10.29 4.49
N LEU A 65 -8.69 11.39 5.07
CA LEU A 65 -7.35 11.94 4.80
C LEU A 65 -6.24 10.97 5.22
N GLY A 66 -6.37 10.32 6.38
CA GLY A 66 -5.42 9.29 6.83
C GLY A 66 -5.34 8.10 5.87
N CYS A 67 -6.50 7.54 5.48
CA CYS A 67 -6.58 6.47 4.48
C CYS A 67 -5.97 6.91 3.14
N TYR A 68 -6.28 8.12 2.69
CA TYR A 68 -5.75 8.69 1.46
C TYR A 68 -4.22 8.79 1.46
N ILE A 69 -3.62 9.33 2.54
CA ILE A 69 -2.17 9.44 2.67
C ILE A 69 -1.52 8.04 2.56
N CYS A 70 -2.06 7.05 3.27
CA CYS A 70 -1.54 5.68 3.18
C CYS A 70 -1.64 5.09 1.77
N MET A 71 -2.79 5.27 1.10
CA MET A 71 -3.00 4.82 -0.28
C MET A 71 -2.03 5.50 -1.25
N VAL A 72 -1.82 6.80 -1.12
CA VAL A 72 -0.87 7.57 -1.94
C VAL A 72 0.56 7.10 -1.73
N LEU A 73 0.96 6.78 -0.49
CA LEU A 73 2.30 6.25 -0.22
C LEU A 73 2.54 4.90 -0.89
N VAL A 74 1.56 3.98 -0.84
CA VAL A 74 1.64 2.68 -1.53
C VAL A 74 1.67 2.88 -3.04
N TRP A 75 0.75 3.71 -3.56
CA TRP A 75 0.69 4.04 -4.98
C TRP A 75 1.99 4.66 -5.50
N PHE A 76 2.62 5.55 -4.71
CA PHE A 76 3.94 6.11 -5.05
C PHE A 76 5.03 5.04 -5.16
N GLN A 77 5.04 4.06 -4.25
CA GLN A 77 5.98 2.93 -4.33
C GLN A 77 5.75 2.13 -5.63
N HIS A 78 4.50 1.81 -5.94
CA HIS A 78 4.19 1.01 -7.13
C HIS A 78 4.42 1.74 -8.45
N ILE A 79 4.15 3.04 -8.55
CA ILE A 79 4.32 3.82 -9.79
C ILE A 79 5.75 4.28 -10.01
N PHE A 80 6.41 4.84 -8.99
CA PHE A 80 7.75 5.42 -9.17
C PHE A 80 8.85 4.38 -8.96
N LEU A 81 8.69 3.51 -7.95
CA LEU A 81 9.68 2.48 -7.66
C LEU A 81 9.45 1.21 -8.47
N ASN A 82 8.26 1.01 -9.06
CA ASN A 82 7.85 -0.24 -9.74
C ASN A 82 7.97 -1.49 -8.85
N VAL A 83 7.98 -1.30 -7.52
CA VAL A 83 8.16 -2.37 -6.54
C VAL A 83 7.37 -2.04 -5.27
N CYS A 84 7.02 -3.08 -4.51
CA CYS A 84 6.63 -2.93 -3.10
C CYS A 84 7.84 -3.20 -2.21
N VAL A 85 8.15 -2.29 -1.29
CA VAL A 85 9.33 -2.43 -0.40
C VAL A 85 9.25 -3.69 0.46
N PHE A 86 8.05 -4.11 0.87
CA PHE A 86 7.85 -5.37 1.61
C PHE A 86 8.33 -6.58 0.79
N THR A 87 7.92 -6.66 -0.48
CA THR A 87 8.34 -7.73 -1.40
C THR A 87 9.85 -7.73 -1.62
N VAL A 88 10.47 -6.55 -1.74
CA VAL A 88 11.93 -6.42 -1.92
C VAL A 88 12.68 -6.88 -0.66
N ALA A 89 12.18 -6.51 0.53
CA ALA A 89 12.76 -6.93 1.80
C ALA A 89 12.61 -8.44 2.02
N GLU A 90 11.44 -9.00 1.74
CA GLU A 90 11.16 -10.43 1.79
C GLU A 90 12.10 -11.23 0.90
N LEU A 91 12.20 -10.86 -0.39
CA LEU A 91 13.12 -11.48 -1.36
C LEU A 91 14.59 -11.46 -0.91
N SER A 92 14.98 -10.44 -0.14
CA SER A 92 16.35 -10.36 0.35
C SER A 92 16.63 -11.22 1.59
N LEU A 93 15.59 -11.73 2.24
CA LEU A 93 15.66 -12.55 3.45
C LEU A 93 15.27 -14.01 3.23
N THR A 94 14.45 -14.31 2.19
CA THR A 94 13.96 -15.67 1.90
C THR A 94 14.45 -16.18 0.56
N LEU A 95 14.64 -17.51 0.46
CA LEU A 95 14.92 -18.21 -0.81
C LEU A 95 13.64 -18.62 -1.57
N VAL A 96 12.47 -18.35 -1.00
CA VAL A 96 11.16 -18.74 -1.53
C VAL A 96 10.57 -17.60 -2.38
N PRO A 97 9.76 -17.91 -3.42
CA PRO A 97 8.99 -16.90 -4.13
C PRO A 97 8.19 -16.00 -3.17
N PRO A 98 8.22 -14.66 -3.37
CA PRO A 98 7.71 -13.72 -2.40
C PRO A 98 6.18 -13.70 -2.35
N SER A 99 5.64 -13.17 -1.25
CA SER A 99 4.22 -12.95 -0.98
C SER A 99 3.45 -12.32 -2.14
N ASN A 100 4.10 -11.44 -2.92
CA ASN A 100 3.52 -10.82 -4.10
C ASN A 100 3.11 -11.85 -5.17
N ILE A 101 3.82 -12.96 -5.32
CA ILE A 101 3.43 -14.01 -6.28
C ILE A 101 2.11 -14.66 -5.88
N TYR A 102 1.91 -14.92 -4.59
CA TYR A 102 0.65 -15.47 -4.08
C TYR A 102 -0.50 -14.46 -4.20
N LEU A 103 -0.24 -13.18 -3.90
CA LEU A 103 -1.23 -12.11 -4.05
C LEU A 103 -1.61 -11.92 -5.53
N SER A 104 -0.61 -11.82 -6.40
CA SER A 104 -0.81 -11.68 -7.85
C SER A 104 -1.47 -12.92 -8.46
N TYR A 105 -1.18 -14.12 -7.95
CA TYR A 105 -1.87 -15.35 -8.36
C TYR A 105 -3.34 -15.35 -7.95
N PHE A 106 -3.66 -14.90 -6.74
CA PHE A 106 -5.04 -14.73 -6.28
C PHE A 106 -5.83 -13.77 -7.20
N TYR A 107 -5.27 -12.60 -7.52
CA TYR A 107 -5.90 -11.66 -8.45
C TYR A 107 -6.00 -12.21 -9.87
N SER A 108 -4.96 -12.88 -10.37
CA SER A 108 -4.96 -13.58 -11.66
C SER A 108 -6.09 -14.60 -11.76
N LYS A 109 -6.33 -15.38 -10.70
CA LYS A 109 -7.42 -16.36 -10.65
C LYS A 109 -8.81 -15.72 -10.63
N ILE A 110 -9.00 -14.64 -9.88
CA ILE A 110 -10.28 -13.93 -9.80
C ILE A 110 -10.61 -13.27 -11.15
N LEU A 111 -9.62 -12.65 -11.79
CA LEU A 111 -9.80 -11.86 -13.01
C LEU A 111 -9.69 -12.70 -14.29
N GLY A 112 -9.25 -13.95 -14.20
CA GLY A 112 -9.03 -14.82 -15.35
C GLY A 112 -7.87 -14.36 -16.25
N THR A 113 -6.85 -13.70 -15.69
CA THR A 113 -5.75 -13.08 -16.45
C THR A 113 -4.41 -13.73 -16.18
N SER A 114 -3.40 -13.41 -17.00
CA SER A 114 -2.02 -13.73 -16.68
C SER A 114 -1.53 -12.98 -15.42
N LEU A 115 -0.45 -13.47 -14.80
CA LEU A 115 0.16 -12.83 -13.61
C LEU A 115 0.63 -11.40 -13.91
N SER A 116 1.31 -11.21 -15.05
CA SER A 116 1.79 -9.89 -15.49
C SER A 116 0.64 -8.91 -15.70
N GLU A 117 -0.46 -9.39 -16.27
CA GLU A 117 -1.63 -8.55 -16.51
C GLU A 117 -2.39 -8.23 -15.21
N ALA A 118 -2.42 -9.18 -14.26
CA ALA A 118 -2.98 -8.94 -12.94
C ALA A 118 -2.24 -7.82 -12.19
N MET A 119 -0.90 -7.79 -12.26
CA MET A 119 -0.09 -6.71 -11.67
C MET A 119 -0.38 -5.35 -12.31
N THR A 120 -0.44 -5.28 -13.64
CA THR A 120 -0.80 -4.04 -14.34
C THR A 120 -2.19 -3.55 -13.95
N ARG A 121 -3.18 -4.45 -13.90
CA ARG A 121 -4.56 -4.12 -13.49
C ARG A 121 -4.64 -3.68 -12.03
N LEU A 122 -3.82 -4.23 -11.15
CA LEU A 122 -3.73 -3.81 -9.75
C LEU A 122 -3.26 -2.35 -9.66
N VAL A 123 -2.16 -1.99 -10.34
CA VAL A 123 -1.65 -0.61 -10.36
C VAL A 123 -2.64 0.36 -11.00
N MET A 124 -3.36 -0.06 -12.05
CA MET A 124 -4.46 0.73 -12.63
C MET A 124 -5.59 0.94 -11.61
N GLY A 125 -5.98 -0.11 -10.88
CA GLY A 125 -6.99 -0.04 -9.83
C GLY A 125 -6.60 0.91 -8.70
N GLU A 126 -5.35 0.85 -8.24
CA GLU A 126 -4.80 1.79 -7.26
C GLU A 126 -4.84 3.23 -7.77
N THR A 127 -4.46 3.46 -9.03
CA THR A 127 -4.46 4.79 -9.65
C THR A 127 -5.87 5.36 -9.71
N ILE A 128 -6.86 4.55 -10.10
CA ILE A 128 -8.27 4.95 -10.13
C ILE A 128 -8.75 5.25 -8.71
N ALA A 129 -8.46 4.38 -7.75
CA ALA A 129 -8.86 4.55 -6.35
C ALA A 129 -8.30 5.86 -5.77
N VAL A 130 -7.00 6.11 -5.91
CA VAL A 130 -6.35 7.35 -5.46
C VAL A 130 -6.94 8.58 -6.14
N SER A 131 -7.22 8.51 -7.45
CA SER A 131 -7.82 9.62 -8.21
C SER A 131 -9.22 9.96 -7.71
N CYS A 132 -10.09 8.95 -7.55
CA CYS A 132 -11.44 9.14 -7.01
C CYS A 132 -11.40 9.71 -5.59
N PHE A 133 -10.50 9.19 -4.74
CA PHE A 133 -10.38 9.65 -3.36
C PHE A 133 -9.85 11.10 -3.29
N THR A 134 -8.96 11.48 -4.21
CA THR A 134 -8.48 12.86 -4.37
C THR A 134 -9.64 13.80 -4.71
N LEU A 135 -10.47 13.42 -5.68
CA LEU A 135 -11.64 14.22 -6.07
C LEU A 135 -12.64 14.40 -4.92
N GLU A 136 -12.86 13.35 -4.13
CA GLU A 136 -13.71 13.42 -2.95
C GLU A 136 -13.15 14.40 -1.90
N LEU A 137 -11.86 14.33 -1.59
CA LEU A 137 -11.22 15.26 -0.65
C LEU A 137 -11.22 16.70 -1.18
N LEU A 138 -11.01 16.89 -2.48
CA LEU A 138 -11.14 18.21 -3.12
C LEU A 138 -12.57 18.74 -3.01
N SER A 139 -13.59 17.91 -3.17
CA SER A 139 -14.99 18.31 -2.98
C SER A 139 -15.25 18.78 -1.54
N ILE A 140 -14.75 18.05 -0.54
CA ILE A 140 -14.85 18.44 0.88
C ILE A 140 -14.15 19.79 1.12
N LEU A 141 -12.95 19.97 0.57
CA LEU A 141 -12.19 21.22 0.70
C LEU A 141 -12.90 22.39 0.03
N MET A 142 -13.42 22.21 -1.19
CA MET A 142 -14.14 23.26 -1.92
C MET A 142 -15.42 23.67 -1.20
N ASN A 143 -16.19 22.71 -0.66
CA ASN A 143 -17.37 23.00 0.15
C ASN A 143 -17.01 23.82 1.40
N HIS A 144 -15.88 23.52 2.04
CA HIS A 144 -15.40 24.30 3.18
C HIS A 144 -15.01 25.73 2.78
N ILE A 145 -14.28 25.89 1.66
CA ILE A 145 -13.91 27.20 1.14
C ILE A 145 -15.16 28.02 0.79
N TYR A 146 -16.10 27.46 0.05
CA TYR A 146 -17.32 28.18 -0.33
C TYR A 146 -18.16 28.58 0.88
N SER A 147 -18.25 27.73 1.90
CA SER A 147 -18.85 28.07 3.18
C SER A 147 -18.18 29.28 3.86
N LEU A 148 -16.87 29.45 3.73
CA LEU A 148 -16.15 30.59 4.32
C LEU A 148 -16.42 31.91 3.57
N TYR A 149 -16.67 31.84 2.27
CA TYR A 149 -16.95 32.99 1.42
C TYR A 149 -18.44 33.25 1.19
N ASP A 150 -19.32 32.50 1.88
CA ASP A 150 -20.78 32.55 1.72
C ASP A 150 -21.24 32.38 0.25
N ILE A 151 -20.49 31.59 -0.52
CA ILE A 151 -20.81 31.25 -1.91
C ILE A 151 -21.76 30.06 -1.87
N GLN A 152 -23.00 30.26 -2.30
CA GLN A 152 -23.97 29.18 -2.44
C GLN A 152 -23.65 28.36 -3.71
N LEU A 153 -23.39 27.06 -3.50
CA LEU A 153 -23.24 26.06 -4.56
C LEU A 153 -24.60 25.51 -5.00
#